data_AF-A0A523I5H7-F1
#
_entry.id   AF-A0A523I5H7-F1
#
_cell.length_a   1.000
_cell.length_b   1.000
_cell.length_c   1.000
_cell.angle_alpha   90.00
_cell.angle_beta   90.00
_cell.angle_gamma   90.00
#
_symmetry.space_group_name_H-M   'P 1'
#
loop_
_entity.id
_entity.type
_entity.pdbx_description
1 polymer ?
#
loop_
_entity_poly.entity_id
_entity_poly.type
_entity_poly.pdbx_seq_one_letter_code
_entity_poly.pdbx_strand_id
1 'polypeptide(L)'
;MIAFPANFKSLFRRRFVLTAGLLSLAAASVSACAFQESNTYPVETFSEMHYSQAFRSQEPPRLAPPAESVVFASAGHPDTVLNVPDKRERSYDPAVAGNLFRVNCSVCHGEIGLGDGKIV
;
A
#
# COMPACT_ATOMS: atom_id res chain seq x y z
N MET A 1 -52.42 7.92 55.22
CA MET A 1 -51.04 8.11 54.71
C MET A 1 -50.52 6.74 54.28
N ILE A 2 -50.49 6.46 52.97
CA ILE A 2 -50.11 5.14 52.44
C ILE A 2 -48.61 5.18 52.15
N ALA A 3 -47.82 4.48 52.96
CA ALA A 3 -46.38 4.37 52.78
C ALA A 3 -46.07 3.44 51.61
N PHE A 4 -45.65 3.99 50.47
CA PHE A 4 -45.07 3.21 49.38
C PHE A 4 -43.73 2.62 49.84
N PRO A 5 -43.50 1.30 49.71
CA PRO A 5 -42.30 0.68 50.24
C PRO A 5 -41.08 1.13 49.42
N ALA A 6 -40.02 1.57 50.12
CA ALA A 6 -38.75 2.05 49.55
C ALA A 6 -38.08 1.06 48.58
N ASN A 7 -38.53 -0.20 48.55
CA ASN A 7 -38.04 -1.27 47.69
C ASN A 7 -38.38 -1.10 46.20
N PHE A 8 -39.47 -0.40 45.86
CA PHE A 8 -39.89 -0.23 44.46
C PHE A 8 -38.88 0.61 43.66
N LYS A 9 -38.31 1.65 44.29
CA LYS A 9 -37.29 2.52 43.69
C LYS A 9 -35.95 1.78 43.46
N SER A 10 -35.59 0.87 44.36
CA SER A 10 -34.36 0.05 44.26
C SER A 10 -34.43 -0.97 43.12
N LEU A 11 -35.56 -1.69 43.00
CA LEU A 11 -35.80 -2.63 41.91
C LEU A 11 -35.84 -1.93 40.54
N PHE A 12 -36.48 -0.75 40.46
CA PHE A 12 -36.53 0.03 39.23
C PHE A 12 -35.14 0.58 38.84
N ARG A 13 -34.35 1.04 39.82
CA ARG A 13 -32.97 1.51 39.61
C ARG A 13 -32.04 0.36 39.18
N ARG A 14 -32.19 -0.83 39.75
CA ARG A 14 -31.38 -2.01 39.39
C ARG A 14 -31.74 -2.51 37.98
N ARG A 15 -33.03 -2.55 37.63
CA ARG A 15 -33.48 -2.85 36.27
C ARG A 15 -33.00 -1.81 35.26
N PHE A 16 -33.06 -0.52 35.60
CA PHE A 16 -32.58 0.57 34.74
C PHE A 16 -31.08 0.49 34.49
N VAL A 17 -30.27 0.21 35.52
CA VAL A 17 -28.82 0.01 35.39
C VAL A 17 -28.50 -1.21 34.52
N LEU A 18 -29.22 -2.31 34.69
CA LEU A 18 -29.05 -3.51 33.85
C LEU A 18 -29.43 -3.25 32.39
N THR A 19 -30.56 -2.58 32.14
CA THR A 19 -30.97 -2.25 30.77
C THR A 19 -30.03 -1.26 30.12
N ALA A 20 -29.54 -0.25 30.84
CA ALA A 20 -28.57 0.70 30.32
C ALA A 20 -27.21 0.02 30.04
N GLY A 21 -26.79 -0.90 30.90
CA GLY A 21 -25.60 -1.73 30.69
C GLY A 21 -25.71 -2.62 29.45
N LEU A 22 -26.85 -3.27 29.25
CA LEU A 22 -27.10 -4.09 28.06
C LEU A 22 -27.15 -3.23 26.78
N LEU A 23 -27.76 -2.05 26.83
CA LEU A 23 -27.85 -1.15 25.69
C LEU A 23 -26.47 -0.60 25.28
N SER A 24 -25.63 -0.27 26.27
CA SER A 24 -24.26 0.21 26.03
C SER A 24 -23.36 -0.90 25.49
N LEU A 25 -23.51 -2.13 25.99
CA LEU A 25 -22.78 -3.29 25.45
C LEU A 25 -23.19 -3.58 23.99
N ALA A 26 -24.49 -3.50 23.68
CA ALA A 26 -25.00 -3.65 22.31
C ALA A 26 -24.45 -2.56 21.38
N ALA A 27 -24.47 -1.30 21.80
CA ALA A 27 -23.93 -0.19 21.01
C ALA A 27 -22.42 -0.34 20.73
N ALA A 28 -21.64 -0.80 21.72
CA ALA A 28 -20.21 -1.07 21.56
C ALA A 28 -19.95 -2.20 20.54
N SER A 29 -20.73 -3.28 20.60
CA SER A 29 -20.58 -4.41 19.67
C SER A 29 -20.93 -4.06 18.22
N VAL A 30 -21.88 -3.15 17.99
CA VAL A 30 -22.23 -2.69 16.63
C VAL A 30 -21.14 -1.79 16.06
N SER A 31 -20.58 -0.88 16.86
CA SER A 31 -19.51 0.02 16.38
C SER A 31 -18.22 -0.71 16.02
N ALA A 32 -17.88 -1.79 16.73
CA ALA A 32 -16.69 -2.59 16.47
C ALA A 32 -16.73 -3.33 15.10
N CYS A 33 -17.92 -3.63 14.58
CA CYS A 33 -18.08 -4.32 13.30
C CYS A 33 -18.46 -3.39 12.14
N ALA A 34 -19.12 -2.25 12.43
CA ALA A 34 -19.64 -1.36 11.40
C ALA A 34 -18.66 -0.27 10.95
N PHE A 35 -17.69 0.10 11.80
CA PHE A 35 -16.65 1.07 11.45
C PHE A 35 -15.34 0.32 11.20
N GLN A 36 -15.22 -0.28 10.02
CA GLN A 36 -13.94 -0.78 9.57
C GLN A 36 -12.99 0.40 9.32
N GLU A 37 -11.72 0.15 9.65
CA GLU A 37 -10.53 0.98 9.48
C GLU A 37 -10.66 2.05 8.38
N SER A 38 -10.39 3.31 8.70
CA SER A 38 -10.43 4.42 7.74
C SER A 38 -9.34 4.24 6.69
N ASN A 39 -9.67 3.56 5.60
CA ASN A 39 -8.80 3.43 4.43
C ASN A 39 -9.02 4.59 3.44
N THR A 40 -8.24 4.61 2.37
CA THR A 40 -8.26 5.65 1.32
C THR A 40 -9.61 5.72 0.62
N TYR A 41 -10.39 4.64 0.63
CA TYR A 41 -11.72 4.58 0.02
C TYR A 41 -12.84 4.77 1.05
N PRO A 42 -13.86 5.59 0.74
CA PRO A 42 -14.93 5.97 1.68
C PRO A 42 -15.98 4.88 1.92
N VAL A 43 -16.08 3.88 1.04
CA VAL A 43 -16.96 2.71 1.21
C VAL A 43 -16.22 1.49 0.69
N GLU A 44 -15.99 0.53 1.58
CA GLU A 44 -15.32 -0.74 1.30
C GLU A 44 -16.24 -1.88 1.73
N THR A 45 -16.67 -2.72 0.79
CA THR A 45 -17.35 -3.98 1.10
C THR A 45 -16.34 -5.11 0.92
N PHE A 46 -16.14 -5.94 1.95
CA PHE A 46 -15.13 -7.01 2.00
C PHE A 46 -13.67 -6.50 2.05
N SER A 47 -13.37 -5.58 2.97
CA SER A 47 -12.01 -5.03 3.18
C SER A 47 -10.95 -6.10 3.48
N GLU A 48 -11.35 -7.26 3.97
CA GLU A 48 -10.50 -8.44 4.21
C GLU A 48 -9.82 -9.00 2.95
N MET A 49 -10.34 -8.67 1.76
CA MET A 49 -9.76 -9.05 0.47
C MET A 49 -9.18 -7.86 -0.31
N HIS A 50 -9.54 -6.62 0.04
CA HIS A 50 -9.01 -5.43 -0.63
C HIS A 50 -7.53 -5.20 -0.26
N TYR A 51 -7.20 -5.39 1.01
CA TYR A 51 -5.84 -5.22 1.53
C TYR A 51 -5.31 -6.53 2.07
N SER A 52 -4.05 -6.83 1.78
CA SER A 52 -3.39 -8.05 2.25
C SER A 52 -2.32 -7.69 3.28
N GLN A 53 -1.97 -8.66 4.13
CA GLN A 53 -0.84 -8.50 5.08
C GLN A 53 0.53 -8.54 4.37
N ALA A 54 0.56 -8.78 3.05
CA ALA A 54 1.76 -8.73 2.23
C ALA A 54 1.78 -7.43 1.40
N PHE A 55 2.99 -6.90 1.14
CA PHE A 55 3.19 -5.70 0.33
C PHE A 55 3.53 -6.06 -1.11
N ARG A 56 2.79 -5.49 -2.07
CA ARG A 56 3.11 -5.59 -3.50
C ARG A 56 4.23 -4.63 -3.90
N SER A 57 4.74 -4.80 -5.11
CA SER A 57 5.66 -3.84 -5.70
C SER A 57 4.99 -2.45 -5.72
N GLN A 58 5.70 -1.44 -5.20
CA GLN A 58 5.24 -0.06 -5.06
C GLN A 58 4.21 0.21 -3.94
N GLU A 59 3.87 -0.77 -3.10
CA GLU A 59 3.11 -0.51 -1.87
C GLU A 59 4.03 -0.04 -0.73
N PRO A 60 3.68 1.04 -0.01
CA PRO A 60 4.34 1.39 1.25
C PRO A 60 4.04 0.34 2.36
N PRO A 61 4.92 0.14 3.36
CA PRO A 61 6.26 0.69 3.55
C PRO A 61 7.30 -0.17 2.83
N ARG A 62 7.92 0.37 1.77
CA ARG A 62 8.98 -0.33 1.05
C ARG A 62 10.33 0.06 1.64
N LEU A 63 11.04 -0.91 2.21
CA LEU A 63 12.43 -0.73 2.60
C LEU A 63 13.28 -0.62 1.32
N ALA A 64 14.07 0.45 1.23
CA ALA A 64 15.10 0.54 0.21
C ALA A 64 16.13 -0.57 0.42
N PRO A 65 16.68 -1.17 -0.65
CA PRO A 65 17.80 -2.07 -0.49
C PRO A 65 19.01 -1.32 0.10
N PRO A 66 19.93 -2.01 0.81
CA PRO A 66 21.16 -1.39 1.31
C PRO A 66 21.94 -0.70 0.17
N ALA A 67 22.55 0.45 0.45
CA ALA A 67 23.25 1.26 -0.56
C ALA A 67 24.34 0.47 -1.31
N GLU A 68 25.04 -0.41 -0.61
CA GLU A 68 26.12 -1.26 -1.15
C GLU A 68 25.63 -2.57 -1.76
N SER A 69 24.31 -2.77 -1.89
CA SER A 69 23.78 -3.99 -2.48
C SER A 69 23.99 -4.01 -3.99
N VAL A 70 24.67 -5.05 -4.48
CA VAL A 70 24.82 -5.32 -5.90
C VAL A 70 23.88 -6.46 -6.31
N VAL A 71 23.24 -6.31 -7.46
CA VAL A 71 22.41 -7.37 -8.02
C VAL A 71 23.33 -8.53 -8.40
N PHE A 72 22.96 -9.76 -8.04
CA PHE A 72 23.68 -10.94 -8.52
C PHE A 72 23.53 -11.02 -10.05
N ALA A 73 24.58 -10.71 -10.79
CA ALA A 73 24.59 -10.71 -12.24
C ALA A 73 25.00 -12.07 -12.83
N SER A 74 26.04 -12.68 -12.28
CA SER A 74 26.54 -14.00 -12.68
C SER A 74 27.62 -14.50 -11.71
N ALA A 75 27.88 -15.81 -11.72
CA ALA A 75 29.06 -16.39 -11.07
C ALA A 75 30.26 -16.33 -12.03
N GLY A 76 31.41 -15.83 -11.58
CA GLY A 76 32.63 -15.72 -12.39
C GLY A 76 33.72 -14.86 -11.73
N HIS A 77 34.94 -14.88 -12.30
CA HIS A 77 36.05 -14.03 -11.85
C HIS A 77 35.76 -12.56 -12.21
N PRO A 78 36.18 -11.55 -11.40
CA PRO A 78 35.87 -10.14 -11.65
C PRO A 78 36.17 -9.66 -13.08
N ASP A 79 37.26 -10.14 -13.67
CA ASP A 79 37.67 -9.81 -15.04
C ASP A 79 36.67 -10.28 -16.12
N THR A 80 35.85 -11.30 -15.80
CA THR A 80 34.80 -11.83 -16.69
C THR A 80 33.45 -11.15 -16.49
N VAL A 81 33.20 -10.58 -15.30
CA VAL A 81 31.91 -9.98 -14.92
C VAL A 81 31.92 -8.46 -15.09
N LEU A 82 33.06 -7.81 -14.85
CA LEU A 82 33.23 -6.35 -14.90
C LEU A 82 33.75 -5.84 -16.24
N ASN A 83 34.06 -6.73 -17.19
CA ASN A 83 34.46 -6.32 -18.53
C ASN A 83 33.22 -5.95 -19.35
N VAL A 84 33.01 -4.65 -19.53
CA VAL A 84 32.03 -4.12 -20.49
C VAL A 84 32.75 -4.04 -21.84
N PRO A 85 32.50 -4.97 -22.78
CA PRO A 85 33.20 -4.93 -24.06
C PRO A 85 32.74 -3.72 -24.88
N ASP A 86 33.66 -3.12 -25.65
CA ASP A 86 33.37 -2.01 -26.57
C ASP A 86 32.19 -2.31 -27.50
N LYS A 87 32.05 -3.59 -27.88
CA LYS A 87 30.90 -4.11 -28.61
C LYS A 87 30.48 -5.45 -28.02
N ARG A 88 29.19 -5.58 -27.72
CA ARG A 88 28.57 -6.86 -27.41
C ARG A 88 27.59 -7.16 -28.52
N GLU A 89 27.77 -8.28 -29.20
CA GLU A 89 26.73 -8.78 -30.10
C GLU A 89 25.45 -9.03 -29.30
N ARG A 90 24.38 -8.37 -29.73
CA ARG A 90 23.04 -8.52 -29.19
C ARG A 90 22.10 -8.55 -30.38
N SER A 91 20.97 -9.24 -30.23
CA SER A 91 19.88 -9.12 -31.19
C SER A 91 19.48 -7.65 -31.29
N TYR A 92 19.65 -7.05 -32.47
CA TYR A 92 19.31 -5.66 -32.71
C TYR A 92 18.02 -5.60 -33.53
N ASP A 93 17.00 -4.97 -32.96
CA ASP A 93 15.77 -4.62 -33.66
C ASP A 93 15.66 -3.07 -33.67
N PRO A 94 15.77 -2.42 -34.84
CA PRO A 94 15.72 -0.97 -34.93
C PRO A 94 14.39 -0.37 -34.50
N ALA A 95 13.27 -1.11 -34.64
CA ALA A 95 11.97 -0.63 -34.21
C ALA A 95 11.87 -0.59 -32.68
N VAL A 96 12.36 -1.64 -32.02
CA VAL A 96 12.44 -1.70 -30.55
C VAL A 96 13.42 -0.66 -30.02
N ALA A 97 14.63 -0.58 -30.60
CA ALA A 97 15.65 0.37 -30.17
C ALA A 97 15.20 1.83 -30.36
N GLY A 98 14.59 2.16 -31.50
CA GLY A 98 14.03 3.48 -31.76
C GLY A 98 12.92 3.85 -30.77
N ASN A 99 12.03 2.90 -30.46
CA ASN A 99 10.98 3.13 -29.47
C ASN A 99 11.54 3.35 -28.05
N LEU A 100 12.57 2.58 -27.66
CA LEU A 100 13.25 2.77 -26.37
C LEU A 100 13.90 4.16 -26.29
N PHE A 101 14.59 4.61 -27.34
CA PHE A 101 15.17 5.95 -27.38
C PHE A 101 14.11 7.05 -27.29
N ARG A 102 13.03 6.92 -28.06
CA ARG A 102 11.93 7.89 -28.06
C ARG A 102 11.24 8.01 -26.69
N VAL A 103 11.05 6.90 -25.97
CA VAL A 103 10.37 6.94 -24.66
C VAL A 103 11.29 7.42 -23.54
N ASN A 104 12.56 7.02 -23.56
CA ASN A 104 13.45 7.20 -22.40
C ASN A 104 14.47 8.33 -22.58
N CYS A 105 14.81 8.72 -23.81
CA CYS A 105 15.93 9.61 -24.10
C CYS A 105 15.53 10.91 -24.80
N SER A 106 14.57 10.86 -25.75
CA SER A 106 14.27 12.02 -26.62
C SER A 106 13.70 13.23 -25.87
N VAL A 107 13.15 13.03 -24.68
CA VAL A 107 12.65 14.12 -23.83
C VAL A 107 13.74 15.16 -23.52
N CYS A 108 14.99 14.71 -23.32
CA CYS A 108 16.15 15.59 -23.12
C CYS A 108 17.01 15.70 -24.38
N HIS A 109 17.17 14.60 -25.14
CA HIS A 109 18.11 14.54 -26.26
C HIS A 109 17.50 14.90 -27.63
N GLY A 110 16.19 15.11 -27.71
CA GLY A 110 15.48 15.31 -28.98
C GLY A 110 15.33 14.02 -29.79
N GLU A 111 14.39 14.01 -30.74
CA GLU A 111 14.05 12.81 -31.53
C GLU A 111 15.22 12.30 -32.39
N ILE A 112 16.16 13.18 -32.73
CA ILE A 112 17.35 12.86 -33.52
C ILE A 112 18.65 12.92 -32.70
N GLY A 113 18.57 13.09 -31.38
CA GLY A 113 19.74 13.02 -30.50
C GLY A 113 20.64 14.26 -30.50
N LEU A 114 20.12 15.44 -30.87
CA LEU A 114 20.90 16.69 -30.92
C LEU A 114 20.93 17.48 -29.60
N GLY A 115 20.30 16.98 -28.54
CA GLY A 115 20.24 17.69 -27.26
C GLY A 115 19.20 18.82 -27.23
N ASP A 116 18.25 18.82 -28.14
CA ASP A 116 17.18 19.80 -28.32
C ASP A 116 15.83 19.31 -27.77
N GLY A 117 15.86 18.43 -26.75
CA GLY A 117 14.68 17.93 -26.08
C GLY A 117 13.87 19.04 -25.41
N LYS A 118 12.54 18.85 -25.34
CA LYS A 118 11.60 19.87 -24.84
C LYS A 118 11.33 19.78 -23.34
N ILE A 119 12.19 19.10 -22.57
CA ILE A 119 12.06 19.04 -21.12
C ILE A 119 12.14 20.47 -20.56
N VAL A 120 11.16 20.83 -19.73
CA VAL A 120 11.02 22.14 -19.07
C VAL A 120 11.34 22.00 -17.60
#